data_AF-A0A2U8VU66-F1
#
_entry.id   AF-A0A2U8VU66-F1
#
_cell.length_a   1.000
_cell.length_b   1.000
_cell.length_c   1.000
_cell.angle_alpha   90.00
_cell.angle_beta   90.00
_cell.angle_gamma   90.00
#
_symmetry.space_group_name_H-M   'P 1'
#
loop_
_entity.id
_entity.type
_entity.pdbx_description
1 polymer ?
#
loop_
_entity_poly.entity_id
_entity_poly.type
_entity_poly.pdbx_seq_one_letter_code
_entity_poly.pdbx_strand_id
1 'polypeptide(L)'
;MSRTGGFDRERFAKFVKCRAMMERGATAGERAAGAAAAARIAAASGLSLAEALRLTGGGPPPRDAPRGPQRRPPPWEKAPLRADPIGLDEILAQKAKTEAHRKRKAADAARARRADLATEAAERAALREAQEARDRAWAEARERRGDA
;
A
#
# COMPACT_ATOMS: atom_id res chain seq x y z
N MET A 1 37.72 -22.03 -7.25
CA MET A 1 36.44 -21.38 -7.59
C MET A 1 36.36 -20.06 -6.83
N SER A 2 36.70 -18.97 -7.51
CA SER A 2 36.83 -17.64 -6.92
C SER A 2 35.45 -17.08 -6.57
N ARG A 3 35.12 -16.98 -5.28
CA ARG A 3 33.95 -16.21 -4.83
C ARG A 3 34.30 -14.73 -4.96
N THR A 4 33.92 -14.11 -6.06
CA THR A 4 33.73 -12.65 -6.09
C THR A 4 32.48 -12.33 -5.26
N GLY A 5 32.60 -12.45 -3.93
CA GLY A 5 31.59 -12.09 -2.97
C GLY A 5 31.66 -10.58 -2.73
N GLY A 6 30.63 -9.87 -3.18
CA GLY A 6 30.47 -8.45 -2.98
C GLY A 6 29.00 -8.15 -2.77
N PHE A 7 28.71 -7.01 -2.15
CA PHE A 7 27.33 -6.55 -2.09
C PHE A 7 26.89 -6.10 -3.49
N ASP A 8 25.78 -6.64 -3.99
CA ASP A 8 25.01 -5.90 -4.98
C ASP A 8 24.42 -4.62 -4.35
N ARG A 9 23.99 -3.67 -5.17
CA ARG A 9 23.52 -2.35 -4.70
C ARG A 9 22.36 -2.46 -3.71
N GLU A 10 21.48 -3.43 -3.88
CA GLU A 10 20.30 -3.62 -3.04
C GLU A 10 20.68 -4.23 -1.68
N ARG A 11 21.52 -5.26 -1.70
CA ARG A 11 22.04 -5.92 -0.48
C ARG A 11 22.93 -4.98 0.31
N PHE A 12 23.71 -4.12 -0.36
CA PHE A 12 24.47 -3.06 0.30
C PHE A 12 23.55 -2.11 1.08
N ALA A 13 22.51 -1.58 0.43
CA ALA A 13 21.56 -0.67 1.08
C ALA A 13 20.82 -1.33 2.26
N LYS A 14 20.42 -2.60 2.12
CA LYS A 14 19.80 -3.37 3.20
C LYS A 14 20.78 -3.60 4.36
N PHE A 15 22.02 -3.96 4.07
CA PHE A 15 23.06 -4.16 5.09
C PHE A 15 23.31 -2.87 5.88
N VAL A 16 23.45 -1.73 5.18
CA VAL A 16 23.64 -0.41 5.81
C VAL A 16 22.48 -0.04 6.73
N LYS A 17 21.23 -0.32 6.33
CA LYS A 17 20.04 -0.10 7.19
C LYS A 17 20.07 -0.97 8.45
N CYS A 18 20.40 -2.26 8.31
CA CYS A 18 20.48 -3.18 9.44
C CYS A 18 21.63 -2.82 10.39
N ARG A 19 22.78 -2.37 9.84
CA ARG A 19 23.90 -1.83 10.62
C ARG A 19 23.47 -0.59 11.43
N ALA A 20 22.73 0.33 10.82
CA ALA A 20 22.23 1.51 11.53
C ALA A 20 21.30 1.14 12.69
N MET A 21 20.45 0.11 12.53
CA MET A 21 19.59 -0.42 13.60
C MET A 21 20.39 -1.15 14.68
N MET A 22 21.44 -1.88 14.30
CA MET A 22 22.38 -2.53 15.23
C MET A 22 23.10 -1.51 16.13
N GLU A 23 23.57 -0.40 15.56
CA GLU A 23 24.34 0.63 16.28
C GLU A 23 23.45 1.60 17.08
N ARG A 24 22.29 1.99 16.52
CA ARG A 24 21.46 3.08 17.05
C ARG A 24 20.01 2.69 17.37
N GLY A 25 19.72 1.39 17.45
CA GLY A 25 18.40 0.90 17.89
C GLY A 25 18.02 1.46 19.26
N ALA A 26 16.77 1.87 19.42
CA ALA A 26 16.27 2.52 20.63
C ALA A 26 16.25 1.57 21.83
N THR A 27 16.03 0.29 21.57
CA THR A 27 16.01 -0.77 22.59
C THR A 27 17.10 -1.82 22.35
N ALA A 28 17.44 -2.58 23.38
CA ALA A 28 18.37 -3.72 23.26
C ALA A 28 17.84 -4.77 22.26
N GLY A 29 16.52 -5.00 22.23
CA GLY A 29 15.87 -5.91 21.28
C GLY A 29 16.00 -5.45 19.83
N GLU A 30 15.85 -4.15 19.57
CA GLU A 30 16.06 -3.58 18.24
C GLU A 30 17.51 -3.71 17.78
N ARG A 31 18.49 -3.45 18.66
CA ARG A 31 19.91 -3.61 18.33
C ARG A 31 20.26 -5.06 18.02
N ALA A 32 19.75 -6.02 18.79
CA ALA A 32 19.93 -7.45 18.55
C ALA A 32 19.28 -7.90 17.22
N ALA A 33 18.08 -7.42 16.93
CA ALA A 33 17.40 -7.69 15.66
C ALA A 33 18.17 -7.10 14.47
N GLY A 34 18.70 -5.89 14.62
CA GLY A 34 19.58 -5.25 13.64
C GLY A 34 20.86 -6.08 13.37
N ALA A 35 21.51 -6.56 14.43
CA ALA A 35 22.70 -7.41 14.33
C ALA A 35 22.41 -8.73 13.59
N ALA A 36 21.32 -9.42 13.97
CA ALA A 36 20.92 -10.67 13.35
C ALA A 36 20.51 -10.50 11.87
N ALA A 37 19.87 -9.39 11.52
CA ALA A 37 19.54 -9.07 10.14
C ALA A 37 20.78 -8.72 9.30
N ALA A 38 21.69 -7.90 9.85
CA ALA A 38 22.95 -7.55 9.20
C ALA A 38 23.81 -8.80 8.93
N ALA A 39 23.90 -9.72 9.89
CA ALA A 39 24.62 -10.98 9.74
C ALA A 39 24.05 -11.86 8.60
N ARG A 40 22.72 -11.96 8.50
CA ARG A 40 22.06 -12.72 7.42
C ARG A 40 22.33 -12.12 6.03
N ILE A 41 22.30 -10.79 5.91
CA ILE A 41 22.54 -10.10 4.63
C ILE A 41 24.02 -10.22 4.21
N ALA A 42 24.95 -10.12 5.17
CA ALA A 42 26.37 -10.37 4.93
C ALA A 42 26.60 -11.81 4.44
N ALA A 43 26.04 -12.80 5.13
CA ALA A 43 26.17 -14.21 4.77
C ALA A 43 25.57 -14.51 3.39
N ALA A 44 24.42 -13.93 3.04
CA ALA A 44 23.81 -14.05 1.71
C ALA A 44 24.70 -13.48 0.59
N SER A 45 25.61 -12.57 0.92
CA SER A 45 26.59 -11.97 0.01
C SER A 45 27.96 -12.68 0.06
N GLY A 46 28.05 -13.80 0.79
CA GLY A 46 29.27 -14.59 0.93
C GLY A 46 30.30 -13.99 1.88
N LEU A 47 29.91 -13.03 2.72
CA LEU A 47 30.78 -12.30 3.65
C LEU A 47 30.43 -12.64 5.09
N SER A 48 31.43 -12.66 5.97
CA SER A 48 31.18 -12.58 7.41
C SER A 48 30.70 -11.18 7.81
N LEU A 49 30.03 -11.07 8.97
CA LEU A 49 29.61 -9.77 9.50
C LEU A 49 30.81 -8.82 9.68
N ALA A 50 31.95 -9.31 10.16
CA ALA A 50 33.16 -8.51 10.34
C ALA A 50 33.73 -8.00 9.00
N GLU A 51 33.76 -8.84 7.97
CA GLU A 51 34.20 -8.44 6.62
C GLU A 51 33.26 -7.41 6.01
N ALA A 52 31.94 -7.61 6.15
CA ALA A 52 30.94 -6.66 5.69
C ALA A 52 31.05 -5.30 6.42
N LEU A 53 31.34 -5.29 7.72
CA LEU A 53 31.57 -4.05 8.47
C LEU A 53 32.84 -3.32 7.99
N ARG A 54 33.93 -4.04 7.70
CA ARG A 54 35.16 -3.44 7.14
C ARG A 54 34.93 -2.85 5.75
N LEU A 55 34.21 -3.58 4.89
CA LEU A 55 33.89 -3.13 3.53
C LEU A 55 32.96 -1.91 3.51
N THR A 56 32.11 -1.77 4.54
CA THR A 56 31.27 -0.59 4.73
C THR A 56 31.93 0.48 5.61
N GLY A 57 33.26 0.48 5.74
CA GLY A 57 34.07 1.37 6.58
C GLY A 57 34.04 2.88 6.25
N GLY A 58 33.08 3.35 5.46
CA GLY A 58 32.66 4.75 5.41
C GLY A 58 31.47 4.94 6.35
N GLY A 59 31.48 6.00 7.16
CA GLY A 59 30.43 6.28 8.16
C GLY A 59 29.01 6.12 7.61
N PRO A 60 28.01 5.95 8.50
CA PRO A 60 26.61 5.76 8.10
C PRO A 60 26.25 6.77 7.00
N PRO A 61 25.49 6.35 5.97
CA PRO A 61 25.15 7.24 4.86
C PRO A 61 24.65 8.56 5.44
N PRO A 62 25.06 9.71 4.86
CA PRO A 62 24.57 11.01 5.30
C PRO A 62 23.05 10.89 5.38
N ARG A 63 22.54 11.35 6.52
CA ARG A 63 21.16 11.26 6.93
C ARG A 63 20.29 11.86 5.83
N ASP A 64 19.85 11.06 4.87
CA ASP A 64 18.50 11.19 4.34
C ASP A 64 17.62 10.87 5.54
N ALA A 65 17.46 11.88 6.41
CA ALA A 65 16.48 11.82 7.47
C ALA A 65 15.21 11.37 6.76
N PRO A 66 14.54 10.27 7.19
CA PRO A 66 13.18 10.08 6.75
C PRO A 66 12.54 11.42 7.00
N ARG A 67 12.04 12.09 5.94
CA ARG A 67 11.33 13.36 6.11
C ARG A 67 10.33 13.05 7.21
N GLY A 68 10.58 13.58 8.41
CA GLY A 68 9.71 13.31 9.55
C GLY A 68 8.30 13.63 9.09
N PRO A 69 7.26 12.97 9.64
CA PRO A 69 5.90 13.33 9.28
C PRO A 69 5.82 14.85 9.37
N GLN A 70 5.56 15.51 8.23
CA GLN A 70 5.49 16.96 8.19
C GLN A 70 4.51 17.32 9.30
N ARG A 71 4.99 18.06 10.32
CA ARG A 71 4.16 18.45 11.45
C ARG A 71 2.95 19.14 10.86
N ARG A 72 1.80 18.45 10.88
CA ARG A 72 0.56 19.09 10.47
C ARG A 72 0.32 20.17 11.52
N PRO A 73 0.05 21.42 11.11
CA PRO A 73 -0.37 22.44 12.05
C PRO A 73 -1.55 21.87 12.85
N PRO A 74 -1.61 22.10 14.18
CA PRO A 74 -2.72 21.64 14.98
C PRO A 74 -4.04 22.16 14.42
N PRO A 75 -5.16 21.45 14.61
CA PRO A 75 -6.45 21.80 13.99
C PRO A 75 -7.00 23.18 14.42
N TRP A 76 -6.47 23.77 15.49
CA TRP A 76 -6.80 25.11 15.97
C TRP A 76 -5.89 26.21 15.39
N GLU A 77 -4.80 25.85 14.73
CA GLU A 77 -3.88 26.81 14.10
C GLU A 77 -4.47 27.24 12.75
N LYS A 78 -4.98 28.48 12.69
CA LYS A 78 -5.50 29.06 11.46
C LYS A 78 -4.33 29.36 10.52
N ALA A 79 -4.45 28.94 9.27
CA ALA A 79 -3.51 29.35 8.24
C ALA A 79 -3.46 30.90 8.19
N PRO A 80 -2.26 31.49 8.02
CA PRO A 80 -2.16 32.93 7.86
C PRO A 80 -3.03 33.39 6.70
N LEU A 81 -3.85 34.41 6.94
CA LEU A 81 -4.64 35.03 5.89
C LEU A 81 -3.70 35.61 4.84
N ARG A 82 -4.03 35.42 3.56
CA ARG A 82 -3.34 36.11 2.48
C ARG A 82 -3.52 37.62 2.66
N ALA A 83 -2.43 38.37 2.46
CA ALA A 83 -2.45 39.82 2.52
C ALA A 83 -3.21 40.43 1.33
N ASP A 84 -3.14 39.78 0.17
CA ASP A 84 -3.76 40.28 -1.05
C ASP A 84 -5.21 39.78 -1.22
N PRO A 85 -6.14 40.64 -1.69
CA PRO A 85 -7.48 40.23 -2.05
C PRO A 85 -7.45 39.20 -3.19
N ILE A 86 -8.30 38.17 -3.08
CA ILE A 86 -8.48 37.20 -4.16
C ILE A 86 -9.15 37.91 -5.35
N GLY A 87 -8.52 37.82 -6.53
CA GLY A 87 -9.07 38.34 -7.78
C GLY A 87 -10.22 37.50 -8.33
N LEU A 88 -11.08 38.12 -9.15
CA LEU A 88 -12.23 37.43 -9.76
C LEU A 88 -11.81 36.21 -10.60
N ASP A 89 -10.71 36.33 -11.36
CA ASP A 89 -10.19 35.22 -12.19
C ASP A 89 -9.76 34.02 -11.35
N GLU A 90 -9.18 34.26 -10.17
CA GLU A 90 -8.79 33.20 -9.23
C GLU A 90 -10.04 32.52 -8.64
N ILE A 91 -11.09 33.28 -8.33
CA ILE A 91 -12.37 32.71 -7.89
C ILE A 91 -12.97 31.83 -8.98
N LEU A 92 -12.98 32.30 -10.23
CA LEU A 92 -13.52 31.54 -11.36
C LEU A 92 -12.71 30.27 -11.62
N ALA A 93 -11.37 30.35 -11.59
CA ALA A 93 -10.50 29.19 -11.72
C ALA A 93 -10.72 28.17 -10.61
N GLN A 94 -10.88 28.62 -9.36
CA GLN A 94 -11.13 27.75 -8.22
C GLN A 94 -12.51 27.08 -8.32
N LYS A 95 -13.54 27.81 -8.79
CA LYS A 95 -14.87 27.24 -9.07
C LYS A 95 -14.79 26.17 -10.17
N ALA A 96 -14.15 26.48 -11.30
CA ALA A 96 -13.99 25.52 -12.40
C ALA A 96 -13.26 24.25 -11.96
N LYS A 97 -12.18 24.38 -11.17
CA LYS A 97 -11.46 23.24 -10.59
C LYS A 97 -12.34 22.39 -9.68
N THR A 98 -13.15 23.04 -8.84
CA THR A 98 -14.07 22.37 -7.93
C THR A 98 -15.17 21.64 -8.69
N GLU A 99 -15.75 22.25 -9.71
CA GLU A 99 -16.74 21.59 -10.57
C GLU A 99 -16.16 20.41 -11.32
N ALA A 100 -14.97 20.54 -11.90
CA ALA A 100 -14.28 19.44 -12.58
C ALA A 100 -14.02 18.28 -11.62
N HIS A 101 -13.60 18.57 -10.39
CA HIS A 101 -13.45 17.54 -9.36
C HIS A 101 -14.77 16.86 -9.01
N ARG A 102 -15.85 17.64 -8.83
CA ARG A 102 -17.19 17.10 -8.55
C ARG A 102 -17.71 16.22 -9.69
N LYS A 103 -17.51 16.63 -10.94
CA LYS A 103 -17.90 15.85 -12.13
C LYS A 103 -17.15 14.52 -12.19
N ARG A 104 -15.83 14.51 -11.94
CA ARG A 104 -15.05 13.27 -11.86
C ARG A 104 -15.55 12.34 -10.77
N LYS A 105 -15.70 12.85 -9.55
CA LYS A 105 -16.25 12.09 -8.41
C LYS A 105 -17.62 11.48 -8.73
N ALA A 106 -18.51 12.23 -9.37
CA ALA A 106 -19.83 11.74 -9.76
C ALA A 106 -19.74 10.64 -10.84
N ALA A 107 -18.84 10.78 -11.82
CA ALA A 107 -18.62 9.77 -12.84
C ALA A 107 -18.05 8.47 -12.25
N ASP A 108 -17.11 8.57 -11.32
CA ASP A 108 -16.54 7.41 -10.62
C ASP A 108 -17.60 6.69 -9.79
N ALA A 109 -18.43 7.44 -9.05
CA ALA A 109 -19.53 6.88 -8.27
C ALA A 109 -20.59 6.21 -9.16
N ALA A 110 -20.93 6.82 -10.31
CA ALA A 110 -21.85 6.22 -11.27
C ALA A 110 -21.29 4.92 -11.87
N ARG A 111 -19.98 4.86 -12.13
CA ARG A 111 -19.31 3.65 -12.60
C ARG A 111 -19.35 2.54 -11.56
N ALA A 112 -19.02 2.85 -10.31
CA ALA A 112 -19.10 1.89 -9.20
C ALA A 112 -20.53 1.33 -9.06
N ARG A 113 -21.53 2.21 -9.01
CA ARG A 113 -22.94 1.79 -8.91
C ARG A 113 -23.38 0.88 -10.07
N ARG A 114 -22.91 1.13 -11.30
CA ARG A 114 -23.21 0.24 -12.44
C ARG A 114 -22.57 -1.14 -12.28
N ALA A 115 -21.36 -1.21 -11.74
CA ALA A 115 -20.69 -2.47 -11.46
C ALA A 115 -21.45 -3.27 -10.39
N ASP A 116 -21.88 -2.60 -9.31
CA ASP A 116 -22.66 -3.23 -8.24
C ASP A 116 -23.98 -3.80 -8.77
N LEU A 117 -24.70 -3.02 -9.58
CA LEU A 117 -25.96 -3.47 -10.20
C LEU A 117 -25.75 -4.65 -11.15
N ALA A 118 -24.62 -4.69 -11.88
CA ALA A 118 -24.31 -5.81 -12.76
C ALA A 118 -24.03 -7.09 -11.95
N THR A 119 -23.32 -6.97 -10.82
CA THR A 119 -23.09 -8.08 -9.88
C THR A 119 -24.40 -8.60 -9.30
N GLU A 120 -25.25 -7.71 -8.78
CA GLU A 120 -26.57 -8.11 -8.26
C GLU A 120 -27.43 -8.80 -9.33
N ALA A 121 -27.39 -8.32 -10.57
CA ALA A 121 -28.14 -8.92 -11.67
C ALA A 121 -27.66 -10.34 -11.98
N ALA A 122 -26.35 -10.57 -11.96
CA ALA A 122 -25.75 -11.88 -12.17
C ALA A 122 -26.13 -12.86 -11.04
N GLU A 123 -26.04 -12.41 -9.79
CA GLU A 123 -26.44 -13.21 -8.62
C GLU A 123 -27.93 -13.59 -8.68
N ARG A 124 -28.80 -12.63 -9.01
CA ARG A 124 -30.24 -12.90 -9.17
C ARG A 124 -30.54 -13.82 -10.34
N ALA A 125 -29.75 -13.79 -11.42
CA ALA A 125 -29.89 -14.74 -12.52
C ALA A 125 -29.55 -16.16 -12.06
N ALA A 126 -28.42 -16.34 -11.38
CA ALA A 126 -28.00 -17.64 -10.85
C ALA A 126 -29.02 -18.23 -9.86
N LEU A 127 -29.60 -17.38 -8.99
CA LEU A 127 -30.67 -17.80 -8.07
C LEU A 127 -31.93 -18.28 -8.80
N ARG A 128 -32.32 -17.60 -9.89
CA ARG A 128 -33.47 -18.01 -10.71
C ARG A 128 -33.22 -19.34 -11.40
N GLU A 129 -32.05 -19.52 -12.02
CA GLU A 129 -31.67 -20.80 -12.64
C GLU A 129 -31.67 -21.96 -11.64
N ALA A 130 -31.14 -21.73 -10.43
CA ALA A 130 -31.15 -22.73 -9.36
C ALA A 130 -32.57 -23.04 -8.86
N GLN A 131 -33.47 -22.04 -8.84
CA GLN A 131 -34.87 -22.25 -8.52
C GLN A 131 -35.57 -23.08 -9.60
N GLU A 132 -35.40 -22.72 -10.88
CA GLU A 132 -35.98 -23.45 -12.01
C GLU A 132 -35.49 -24.90 -12.07
N ALA A 133 -34.23 -25.17 -11.72
CA ALA A 133 -33.72 -26.53 -11.60
C ALA A 133 -34.40 -27.32 -10.47
N ARG A 134 -34.60 -26.69 -9.31
CA ARG A 134 -35.32 -27.31 -8.18
C ARG A 134 -36.79 -27.56 -8.51
N ASP A 135 -37.45 -26.61 -9.18
CA ASP A 135 -38.85 -26.72 -9.57
C ASP A 135 -39.05 -27.87 -10.57
N ARG A 136 -38.13 -28.01 -11.54
CA ARG A 136 -38.12 -29.18 -12.45
C ARG A 136 -37.93 -30.50 -11.70
N ALA A 137 -36.93 -30.58 -10.83
CA ALA A 137 -36.68 -31.79 -10.05
C ALA A 137 -37.87 -32.16 -9.15
N TRP A 138 -38.55 -31.15 -8.58
CA TRP A 138 -39.75 -31.34 -7.78
C TRP A 138 -40.94 -31.82 -8.63
N ALA A 139 -41.17 -31.24 -9.80
CA ALA A 139 -42.22 -31.66 -10.72
C ALA A 139 -42.03 -33.12 -11.17
N GLU A 140 -40.82 -33.49 -11.60
CA GLU A 140 -40.50 -34.87 -11.96
C GLU A 140 -40.68 -35.85 -10.78
N ALA A 141 -40.35 -35.42 -9.56
CA ALA A 141 -40.53 -36.26 -8.38
C ALA A 141 -42.01 -36.49 -8.04
N ARG A 142 -42.89 -35.51 -8.28
CA ARG A 142 -44.34 -35.68 -8.15
C ARG A 142 -44.91 -36.62 -9.19
N GLU A 143 -44.52 -36.46 -10.45
CA GLU A 143 -44.93 -37.36 -11.54
C GLU A 143 -44.54 -38.81 -11.24
N ARG A 144 -43.32 -39.05 -10.75
CA ARG A 144 -42.85 -40.38 -10.35
C ARG A 144 -43.61 -40.98 -9.16
N ARG A 145 -44.19 -40.16 -8.28
CA ARG A 145 -44.98 -40.60 -7.12
C ARG A 145 -46.45 -40.84 -7.46
N GLY A 146 -46.90 -40.43 -8.66
CA GLY A 146 -48.31 -40.49 -9.05
C GLY A 146 -49.16 -39.40 -8.42
N ASP A 147 -48.54 -38.38 -7.83
CA ASP A 147 -49.19 -37.23 -7.19
C ASP A 147 -49.47 -36.08 -8.19
N ALA A 148 -49.63 -36.42 -9.48
CA ALA A 148 -49.86 -35.47 -10.57
C ALA A 148 -51.35 -35.14 -10.72
#